data_AF-A0A960GHZ1-F1
#
_entry.id   AF-A0A960GHZ1-F1
#
_cell.length_a   1.000
_cell.length_b   1.000
_cell.length_c   1.000
_cell.angle_alpha   90.00
_cell.angle_beta   90.00
_cell.angle_gamma   90.00
#
_symmetry.space_group_name_H-M   'P 1'
#
loop_
_entity.id
_entity.type
_entity.pdbx_description
1 polymer ?
#
loop_
_entity_poly.entity_id
_entity_poly.type
_entity_poly.pdbx_seq_one_letter_code
_entity_poly.pdbx_strand_id
1 'polypeptide(L)'
;QRVTVVPGVPYTFEMLERLGGDMLADLPSLRLLTCAGGRLPAATVRRWARAGERQGWGLAVMYGQTEATARMAVLPPTEVIEYPDSVGYPVPGGRFEIRHKDADGVGEIVYTGPNVMMGYATATDDLARGAELEELETGDRGRLVDGRLYVTGRRARFAKVRGLRIDLHHVERALDPHPAVCVELPDALGVVAEAPADEVRASVMRATGLAWAAVRVVEAPVPRLDNGKVDRAGAGALLSAIESPAVGGSRQEQLLAAYSRLLGVPAVAGDSFRGLGGDSMSYVAVSIEVERILGFLPDNWHEQPIETLARSASGGRGMETSVLLRALAILMVLGSHAAVIDIRGGAHLLMALVGFNFARFQIGRSLAAMSVSIGWMLAPAVIWVGLVAAWAWQPYTPQALGLTWITQPGTDDPDWRYWFIGALLWVLPLALLMLHVPALARWRSRWPFRWAVAATIAAFVLAVVAVPDARPSSLFSPWAVLWVFLLGWAVWEARTDRQRL
;
A
#
# COMPACT_ATOMS: atom_id res chain seq x y z
N GLN A 1 -0.88 16.03 24.07
CA GLN A 1 -1.50 17.30 23.63
C GLN A 1 -2.99 17.25 23.97
N ARG A 2 -3.63 18.39 24.31
CA ARG A 2 -5.08 18.46 24.64
C ARG A 2 -5.92 18.50 23.37
N VAL A 3 -6.30 17.34 22.84
CA VAL A 3 -7.17 17.23 21.65
C VAL A 3 -8.58 17.67 22.03
N THR A 4 -9.17 18.56 21.24
CA THR A 4 -10.53 19.10 21.50
C THR A 4 -11.54 18.83 20.39
N VAL A 5 -11.08 18.65 19.15
CA VAL A 5 -11.92 18.29 18.00
C VAL A 5 -11.20 17.21 17.21
N VAL A 6 -11.92 16.17 16.82
CA VAL A 6 -11.41 15.12 15.94
C VAL A 6 -12.28 15.08 14.69
N PRO A 7 -11.75 15.49 13.51
CA PRO A 7 -12.42 15.27 12.25
C PRO A 7 -12.26 13.83 11.79
N GLY A 8 -13.32 13.28 11.20
CA GLY A 8 -13.32 11.92 10.67
C GLY A 8 -14.16 11.79 9.40
N VAL A 9 -13.95 10.66 8.74
CA VAL A 9 -14.79 10.15 7.64
C VAL A 9 -15.43 8.84 8.10
N PRO A 10 -16.43 8.25 7.41
CA PRO A 10 -17.05 7.00 7.85
C PRO A 10 -16.05 5.89 8.25
N TYR A 11 -15.00 5.71 7.46
CA TYR A 11 -13.91 4.78 7.74
C TYR A 11 -13.19 5.04 9.08
N THR A 12 -13.05 6.30 9.50
CA THR A 12 -12.49 6.64 10.82
C THR A 12 -13.33 6.06 11.95
N PHE A 13 -14.65 6.15 11.85
CA PHE A 13 -15.57 5.61 12.86
C PHE A 13 -15.57 4.08 12.86
N GLU A 14 -15.47 3.44 11.69
CA GLU A 14 -15.31 1.98 11.58
C GLU A 14 -13.99 1.50 12.21
N MET A 15 -12.89 2.21 11.96
CA MET A 15 -11.59 1.89 12.55
C MET A 15 -11.60 2.05 14.08
N LEU A 16 -12.20 3.13 14.58
CA LEU A 16 -12.34 3.36 16.02
C LEU A 16 -13.21 2.28 16.69
N GLU A 17 -14.21 1.75 16.00
CA GLU A 17 -15.01 0.62 16.50
C GLU A 17 -14.18 -0.66 16.58
N ARG A 18 -13.36 -0.95 15.57
CA ARG A 18 -12.50 -2.15 15.55
C ARG A 18 -11.42 -2.12 16.62
N LEU A 19 -10.92 -0.93 16.97
CA LEU A 19 -9.89 -0.73 17.99
C LEU A 19 -10.44 -0.70 19.42
N GLY A 20 -11.77 -0.79 19.59
CA GLY A 20 -12.45 -0.59 20.86
C GLY A 20 -12.68 0.90 21.09
N GLY A 21 -13.94 1.34 21.03
CA GLY A 21 -14.35 2.75 21.11
C GLY A 21 -13.97 3.49 22.41
N ASP A 22 -13.38 2.79 23.38
CA ASP A 22 -12.90 3.32 24.65
C ASP A 22 -11.65 4.21 24.49
N MET A 23 -10.95 4.15 23.35
CA MET A 23 -9.80 5.03 23.08
C MET A 23 -10.14 6.54 23.12
N LEU A 24 -11.40 6.91 22.87
CA LEU A 24 -11.83 8.31 23.00
C LEU A 24 -12.15 8.71 24.45
N ALA A 25 -12.40 7.74 25.34
CA ALA A 25 -12.62 8.01 26.76
C ALA A 25 -11.35 8.58 27.44
N ASP A 26 -10.18 8.25 26.90
CA ASP A 26 -8.88 8.77 27.36
C ASP A 26 -8.58 10.21 26.90
N LEU A 27 -9.53 10.87 26.21
CA LEU A 27 -9.41 12.24 25.71
C LEU A 27 -10.28 13.22 26.52
N PRO A 28 -9.86 13.64 27.72
CA PRO A 28 -10.68 14.45 28.64
C PRO A 28 -10.97 15.87 28.15
N SER A 29 -10.32 16.32 27.08
CA SER A 29 -10.55 17.65 26.48
C SER A 29 -11.38 17.60 25.20
N LEU A 30 -11.79 16.41 24.76
CA LEU A 30 -12.59 16.24 23.55
C LEU A 30 -13.95 16.91 23.72
N ARG A 31 -14.34 17.74 22.76
CA ARG A 31 -15.65 18.41 22.73
C ARG A 31 -16.51 18.00 21.55
N LEU A 32 -15.89 17.65 20.42
CA LEU A 32 -16.60 17.46 19.16
C LEU A 32 -15.89 16.44 18.26
N LEU A 33 -16.66 15.47 17.80
CA LEU A 33 -16.36 14.67 16.63
C LEU A 33 -17.10 15.25 15.43
N THR A 34 -16.46 15.26 14.27
CA THR A 34 -17.12 15.63 13.02
C THR A 34 -17.01 14.51 12.01
N CYS A 35 -18.08 14.21 11.29
CA CYS A 35 -18.06 13.27 10.18
C CYS A 35 -18.38 14.00 8.87
N ALA A 36 -17.48 13.91 7.90
CA ALA A 36 -17.69 14.43 6.55
C ALA A 36 -17.24 13.40 5.50
N GLY A 37 -17.47 13.70 4.22
CA GLY A 37 -16.92 12.91 3.10
C GLY A 37 -17.66 11.60 2.79
N GLY A 38 -18.69 11.22 3.56
CA GLY A 38 -19.53 10.06 3.23
C GLY A 38 -20.71 9.85 4.16
N ARG A 39 -21.66 9.02 3.72
CA ARG A 39 -22.82 8.65 4.53
C ARG A 39 -22.39 7.72 5.66
N LEU A 40 -22.68 8.12 6.90
CA LEU A 40 -22.73 7.19 8.03
C LEU A 40 -24.12 6.57 8.11
N PRO A 41 -24.25 5.26 8.36
CA PRO A 41 -25.55 4.66 8.65
C PRO A 41 -26.20 5.31 9.88
N ALA A 42 -27.51 5.53 9.85
CA ALA A 42 -28.24 6.16 10.96
C ALA A 42 -28.02 5.47 12.31
N ALA A 43 -27.90 4.13 12.31
CA ALA A 43 -27.57 3.35 13.49
C ALA A 43 -26.19 3.69 14.08
N THR A 44 -25.21 3.94 13.21
CA THR A 44 -23.86 4.36 13.60
C THR A 44 -23.85 5.79 14.13
N VAL A 45 -24.56 6.72 13.46
CA VAL A 45 -24.72 8.10 13.95
C VAL A 45 -25.31 8.12 15.37
N ARG A 46 -26.43 7.42 15.60
CA ARG A 46 -27.06 7.34 16.92
C ARG A 46 -26.15 6.71 17.98
N ARG A 47 -25.42 5.64 17.62
CA ARG A 47 -24.49 4.97 18.53
C ARG A 47 -23.39 5.91 19.02
N TRP A 48 -22.73 6.61 18.09
CA TRP A 48 -21.65 7.55 18.40
C TRP A 48 -22.16 8.79 19.12
N ALA A 49 -23.29 9.36 18.71
CA ALA A 49 -23.89 10.50 19.40
C ALA A 49 -24.23 10.17 20.86
N ARG A 50 -24.83 9.01 21.14
CA ARG A 50 -25.11 8.55 22.51
C ARG A 50 -23.84 8.26 23.31
N ALA A 51 -22.79 7.76 22.66
CA ALA A 51 -21.49 7.58 23.33
C ALA A 51 -20.91 8.93 23.75
N GLY A 52 -21.05 9.94 22.89
CA GLY A 52 -20.64 11.31 23.18
C GLY A 52 -21.40 11.94 24.33
N GLU A 53 -22.73 11.80 24.37
CA GLU A 53 -23.54 12.29 25.50
C GLU A 53 -23.08 11.71 26.83
N ARG A 54 -22.69 10.43 26.87
CA ARG A 54 -22.17 9.78 28.09
C ARG A 54 -20.78 10.27 28.49
N GLN A 55 -19.97 10.68 27.51
CA GLN A 55 -18.56 11.05 27.70
C GLN A 55 -18.30 12.57 27.66
N GLY A 56 -19.34 13.39 27.45
CA GLY A 56 -19.23 14.85 27.47
C GLY A 56 -18.79 15.51 26.16
N TRP A 57 -18.93 14.85 25.01
CA TRP A 57 -18.61 15.41 23.69
C TRP A 57 -19.75 15.21 22.68
N GLY A 58 -19.80 16.05 21.64
CA GLY A 58 -20.83 16.00 20.59
C GLY A 58 -20.36 15.32 19.30
N LEU A 59 -21.30 14.88 18.47
CA LEU A 59 -21.06 14.45 17.08
C LEU A 59 -21.78 15.41 16.11
N ALA A 60 -21.08 15.98 15.15
CA ALA A 60 -21.68 16.73 14.04
C ALA A 60 -21.51 15.96 12.73
N VAL A 61 -22.62 15.73 12.01
CA VAL A 61 -22.61 15.16 10.67
C VAL A 61 -22.60 16.30 9.66
N MET A 62 -21.75 16.20 8.65
CA MET A 62 -21.53 17.28 7.68
C MET A 62 -21.60 16.76 6.26
N TYR A 63 -22.03 17.63 5.35
CA TYR A 63 -22.04 17.38 3.91
C TYR A 63 -21.39 18.55 3.18
N GLY A 64 -20.68 18.23 2.11
CA GLY A 64 -19.99 19.22 1.30
C GLY A 64 -19.12 18.56 0.25
N GLN A 65 -18.57 19.39 -0.62
CA GLN A 65 -17.75 19.00 -1.76
C GLN A 65 -16.60 20.02 -1.90
N THR A 66 -15.56 19.69 -2.66
CA THR A 66 -14.38 20.56 -2.85
C THR A 66 -14.80 21.87 -3.51
N GLU A 67 -15.74 21.77 -4.45
CA GLU A 67 -16.37 22.80 -5.27
C GLU A 67 -17.17 23.83 -4.45
N ALA A 68 -17.38 23.57 -3.15
CA ALA A 68 -18.02 24.49 -2.22
C ALA A 68 -17.17 24.69 -0.94
N THR A 69 -15.84 24.68 -1.06
CA THR A 69 -14.89 24.88 0.05
C THR A 69 -15.21 23.97 1.25
N ALA A 70 -15.29 22.68 0.94
CA ALA A 70 -15.45 21.53 1.84
C ALA A 70 -16.82 21.35 2.53
N ARG A 71 -17.54 22.40 2.95
CA ARG A 71 -18.76 22.26 3.76
C ARG A 71 -19.92 23.08 3.19
N MET A 72 -21.03 22.40 2.94
CA MET A 72 -22.30 23.00 2.52
C MET A 72 -23.39 22.85 3.56
N ALA A 73 -23.42 21.73 4.31
CA ALA A 73 -24.38 21.47 5.38
C ALA A 73 -23.74 20.92 6.66
N VAL A 74 -24.36 21.23 7.80
CA VAL A 74 -24.00 20.69 9.12
C VAL A 74 -25.26 20.35 9.91
N LEU A 75 -25.34 19.12 10.41
CA LEU A 75 -26.30 18.71 11.44
C LEU A 75 -25.63 18.84 12.81
N PRO A 76 -26.16 19.69 13.72
CA PRO A 76 -25.53 19.95 15.00
C PRO A 76 -25.68 18.76 15.96
N PRO A 77 -24.78 18.59 16.95
CA PRO A 77 -24.84 17.50 17.92
C PRO A 77 -26.15 17.38 18.69
N THR A 78 -26.90 18.47 18.82
CA THR A 78 -28.21 18.51 19.48
C THR A 78 -29.30 17.78 18.71
N GLU A 79 -29.10 17.53 17.41
CA GLU A 79 -30.14 16.99 16.52
C GLU A 79 -29.76 15.66 15.86
N VAL A 80 -28.49 15.24 15.92
CA VAL A 80 -28.01 14.01 15.25
C VAL A 80 -28.68 12.72 15.72
N ILE A 81 -29.22 12.68 16.94
CA ILE A 81 -29.93 11.49 17.47
C ILE A 81 -31.33 11.37 16.88
N GLU A 82 -32.03 12.51 16.78
CA GLU A 82 -33.40 12.61 16.29
C GLU A 82 -33.46 12.50 14.75
N TYR A 83 -32.53 13.15 14.06
CA TYR A 83 -32.47 13.23 12.60
C TYR A 83 -31.20 12.59 12.00
N PRO A 84 -30.86 11.33 12.30
CA PRO A 84 -29.57 10.73 11.97
C PRO A 84 -29.35 10.48 10.46
N ASP A 85 -30.41 10.55 9.65
CA ASP A 85 -30.33 10.44 8.19
C ASP A 85 -30.17 11.80 7.49
N SER A 86 -30.24 12.90 8.24
CA SER A 86 -30.03 14.24 7.69
C SER A 86 -28.55 14.62 7.71
N VAL A 87 -28.15 15.44 6.74
CA VAL A 87 -26.86 16.13 6.73
C VAL A 87 -26.95 17.56 7.28
N GLY A 88 -28.15 17.95 7.73
CA GLY A 88 -28.43 19.17 8.47
C GLY A 88 -28.74 20.37 7.61
N TYR A 89 -28.36 21.54 8.12
CA TYR A 89 -28.73 22.85 7.58
C TYR A 89 -27.61 23.42 6.73
N PRO A 90 -27.91 24.31 5.75
CA PRO A 90 -26.87 25.02 5.04
C PRO A 90 -25.96 25.79 6.00
N VAL A 91 -24.67 25.86 5.69
CA VAL A 91 -23.72 26.71 6.41
C VAL A 91 -24.13 28.20 6.30
N PRO A 92 -23.68 29.09 7.21
CA PRO A 92 -24.04 30.51 7.16
C PRO A 92 -23.74 31.14 5.79
N GLY A 93 -24.74 31.83 5.22
CA GLY A 93 -24.66 32.43 3.89
C GLY A 93 -24.90 31.45 2.73
N GLY A 94 -25.04 30.16 3.01
CA GLY A 94 -25.39 29.14 2.04
C GLY A 94 -26.91 28.89 1.93
N ARG A 95 -27.36 28.40 0.78
CA ARG A 95 -28.75 27.97 0.56
C ARG A 95 -28.79 26.73 -0.34
N PHE A 96 -29.69 25.81 -0.04
CA PHE A 96 -30.00 24.69 -0.92
C PHE A 96 -31.29 24.93 -1.68
N GLU A 97 -31.30 24.53 -2.94
CA GLU A 97 -32.49 24.40 -3.78
C GLU A 97 -32.57 22.95 -4.27
N ILE A 98 -33.78 22.39 -4.33
CA ILE A 98 -34.01 21.07 -4.89
C ILE A 98 -34.73 21.24 -6.24
N ARG A 99 -34.02 21.00 -7.35
CA ARG A 99 -34.55 21.11 -8.72
C ARG A 99 -35.02 19.76 -9.25
N HIS A 100 -35.89 19.73 -10.25
CA HIS A 100 -36.38 18.50 -10.90
C HIS A 100 -36.91 17.43 -9.91
N LYS A 101 -37.77 17.86 -8.98
CA LYS A 101 -38.36 16.99 -7.95
C LYS A 101 -39.24 15.90 -8.57
N ASP A 102 -39.14 14.69 -8.04
CA ASP A 102 -40.12 13.62 -8.27
C ASP A 102 -41.32 13.74 -7.31
N ALA A 103 -42.23 12.75 -7.38
CA ALA A 103 -43.44 12.71 -6.56
C ALA A 103 -43.17 12.66 -5.06
N ASP A 104 -42.00 12.16 -4.64
CA ASP A 104 -41.58 12.08 -3.24
C ASP A 104 -40.81 13.33 -2.77
N GLY A 105 -40.74 14.36 -3.63
CA GLY A 105 -40.02 15.60 -3.37
C GLY A 105 -38.50 15.47 -3.47
N VAL A 106 -38.00 14.36 -4.01
CA VAL A 106 -36.57 14.11 -4.22
C VAL A 106 -36.16 14.65 -5.58
N GLY A 107 -35.19 15.55 -5.59
CA GLY A 107 -34.67 16.17 -6.80
C GLY A 107 -33.16 16.35 -6.73
N GLU A 108 -32.64 17.15 -7.62
CA GLU A 108 -31.24 17.51 -7.70
C GLU A 108 -30.91 18.61 -6.69
N ILE A 109 -29.83 18.43 -5.94
CA ILE A 109 -29.38 19.40 -4.95
C ILE A 109 -28.54 20.45 -5.67
N VAL A 110 -28.99 21.70 -5.63
CA VAL A 110 -28.21 22.87 -6.04
C VAL A 110 -27.86 23.68 -4.80
N TYR A 111 -26.61 24.14 -4.73
CA TYR A 111 -26.10 24.92 -3.62
C TYR A 111 -25.64 26.30 -4.08
N THR A 112 -26.03 27.34 -3.35
CA THR A 112 -25.61 28.72 -3.59
C THR A 112 -24.94 29.23 -2.31
N GLY A 113 -23.81 29.91 -2.42
CA GLY A 113 -23.16 30.52 -1.27
C GLY A 113 -21.79 31.12 -1.62
N PRO A 114 -21.25 31.99 -0.74
CA PRO A 114 -19.97 32.66 -0.98
C PRO A 114 -18.77 31.70 -0.99
N ASN A 115 -18.97 30.45 -0.59
CA ASN A 115 -17.98 29.38 -0.55
C ASN A 115 -17.96 28.49 -1.81
N VAL A 116 -18.82 28.76 -2.81
CA VAL A 116 -18.76 28.11 -4.12
C VAL A 116 -17.44 28.49 -4.81
N MET A 117 -16.79 27.49 -5.43
CA MET A 117 -15.51 27.65 -6.11
C MET A 117 -15.57 28.67 -7.24
N MET A 118 -14.40 29.19 -7.62
CA MET A 118 -14.31 30.13 -8.73
C MET A 118 -14.52 29.45 -10.10
N GLY A 119 -14.18 28.16 -10.22
CA GLY A 119 -14.22 27.38 -11.45
C GLY A 119 -13.17 26.26 -11.42
N TYR A 120 -13.09 25.48 -12.49
CA TYR A 120 -12.04 24.46 -12.65
C TYR A 120 -10.87 25.02 -13.46
N ALA A 121 -9.64 24.82 -12.97
CA ALA A 121 -8.43 25.16 -13.70
C ALA A 121 -7.92 23.96 -14.52
N THR A 122 -7.74 24.17 -15.82
CA THR A 122 -7.21 23.22 -16.80
C THR A 122 -5.94 23.72 -17.48
N ALA A 123 -5.68 25.04 -17.42
CA ALA A 123 -4.46 25.70 -17.85
C ALA A 123 -4.03 26.76 -16.83
N THR A 124 -2.76 27.19 -16.89
CA THR A 124 -2.20 28.19 -15.96
C THR A 124 -2.96 29.51 -15.99
N ASP A 125 -3.43 29.94 -17.17
CA ASP A 125 -4.19 31.19 -17.34
C ASP A 125 -5.55 31.16 -16.64
N ASP A 126 -6.11 29.97 -16.36
CA ASP A 126 -7.38 29.83 -15.64
C ASP A 126 -7.25 30.34 -14.19
N LEU A 127 -6.04 30.35 -13.62
CA LEU A 127 -5.78 30.84 -12.25
C LEU A 127 -5.94 32.35 -12.11
N ALA A 128 -5.89 33.10 -13.21
CA ALA A 128 -6.11 34.54 -13.23
C ALA A 128 -7.60 34.92 -13.35
N ARG A 129 -8.49 33.94 -13.58
CA ARG A 129 -9.93 34.19 -13.70
C ARG A 129 -10.56 34.40 -12.32
N GLY A 130 -11.59 35.26 -12.29
CA GLY A 130 -12.39 35.51 -11.09
C GLY A 130 -13.41 34.40 -10.82
N ALA A 131 -14.36 34.64 -9.91
CA ALA A 131 -15.46 33.72 -9.68
C ALA A 131 -16.41 33.68 -10.89
N GLU A 132 -16.55 32.51 -11.51
CA GLU A 132 -17.43 32.27 -12.66
C GLU A 132 -18.74 31.56 -12.28
N LEU A 133 -18.81 31.01 -11.06
CA LEU A 133 -19.93 30.21 -10.58
C LEU A 133 -20.58 30.88 -9.36
N GLU A 134 -21.86 31.22 -9.47
CA GLU A 134 -22.69 31.66 -8.34
C GLU A 134 -23.42 30.49 -7.67
N GLU A 135 -23.74 29.45 -8.45
CA GLU A 135 -24.44 28.25 -8.01
C GLU A 135 -23.62 27.00 -8.36
N LEU A 136 -23.70 26.00 -7.49
CA LEU A 136 -23.11 24.69 -7.68
C LEU A 136 -24.23 23.66 -7.89
N GLU A 137 -24.34 23.14 -9.10
CA GLU A 137 -25.04 21.87 -9.35
C GLU A 137 -24.20 20.73 -8.75
N THR A 138 -24.59 20.27 -7.56
CA THR A 138 -23.74 19.35 -6.76
C THR A 138 -23.57 17.96 -7.39
N GLY A 139 -24.41 17.64 -8.40
CA GLY A 139 -24.54 16.29 -8.93
C GLY A 139 -25.14 15.30 -7.94
N ASP A 140 -25.66 15.74 -6.79
CA ASP A 140 -26.29 14.92 -5.76
C ASP A 140 -27.83 15.01 -5.82
N ARG A 141 -28.53 13.97 -5.36
CA ARG A 141 -30.01 13.99 -5.21
C ARG A 141 -30.40 14.00 -3.75
N GLY A 142 -31.48 14.69 -3.44
CA GLY A 142 -31.99 14.80 -2.09
C GLY A 142 -33.30 15.56 -1.99
N ARG A 143 -33.73 15.78 -0.76
CA ARG A 143 -34.93 16.55 -0.42
C ARG A 143 -34.66 17.44 0.78
N LEU A 144 -35.40 18.54 0.87
CA LEU A 144 -35.41 19.43 2.03
C LEU A 144 -36.68 19.17 2.84
N VAL A 145 -36.53 18.98 4.15
CA VAL A 145 -37.64 18.87 5.11
C VAL A 145 -37.32 19.73 6.32
N ASP A 146 -38.17 20.71 6.63
CA ASP A 146 -38.00 21.63 7.75
C ASP A 146 -36.60 22.29 7.79
N GLY A 147 -36.12 22.69 6.61
CA GLY A 147 -34.80 23.31 6.44
C GLY A 147 -33.61 22.34 6.48
N ARG A 148 -33.84 21.07 6.80
CA ARG A 148 -32.80 20.02 6.84
C ARG A 148 -32.68 19.31 5.50
N LEU A 149 -31.45 19.12 5.05
CA LEU A 149 -31.14 18.38 3.84
C LEU A 149 -31.03 16.88 4.13
N TYR A 150 -31.67 16.08 3.28
CA TYR A 150 -31.55 14.63 3.23
C TYR A 150 -30.99 14.24 1.87
N VAL A 151 -29.76 13.74 1.85
CA VAL A 151 -29.10 13.27 0.63
C VAL A 151 -29.55 11.83 0.37
N THR A 152 -30.23 11.60 -0.75
CA THR A 152 -30.85 10.31 -1.10
C THR A 152 -30.04 9.55 -2.16
N GLY A 153 -29.10 10.20 -2.84
CA GLY A 153 -28.25 9.56 -3.84
C GLY A 153 -27.45 10.58 -4.65
N ARG A 154 -26.97 10.19 -5.83
CA ARG A 154 -26.29 11.10 -6.77
C ARG A 154 -26.89 11.06 -8.18
N ARG A 155 -26.97 12.21 -8.85
CA ARG A 155 -27.23 12.39 -10.29
C ARG A 155 -25.99 11.98 -11.10
N ALA A 156 -24.80 12.45 -10.71
CA ALA A 156 -23.51 11.97 -11.21
C ALA A 156 -23.03 10.82 -10.34
N ARG A 157 -22.97 9.60 -10.89
CA ARG A 157 -22.67 8.41 -10.10
C ARG A 157 -21.19 8.41 -9.75
N PHE A 158 -20.85 8.42 -8.46
CA PHE A 158 -19.48 8.23 -8.01
C PHE A 158 -19.35 6.91 -7.26
N ALA A 159 -18.28 6.16 -7.53
CA ALA A 159 -17.86 5.03 -6.70
C ALA A 159 -16.80 5.47 -5.70
N LYS A 160 -16.80 4.90 -4.51
CA LYS A 160 -15.74 5.07 -3.52
C LYS A 160 -14.88 3.83 -3.46
N VAL A 161 -13.77 3.86 -4.18
CA VAL A 161 -12.86 2.72 -4.26
C VAL A 161 -11.59 3.06 -3.50
N ARG A 162 -11.34 2.34 -2.40
CA ARG A 162 -10.15 2.51 -1.55
C ARG A 162 -9.93 3.97 -1.10
N GLY A 163 -11.02 4.66 -0.77
CA GLY A 163 -10.99 6.06 -0.34
C GLY A 163 -10.93 7.09 -1.47
N LEU A 164 -10.77 6.67 -2.73
CA LEU A 164 -10.84 7.57 -3.90
C LEU A 164 -12.30 7.73 -4.34
N ARG A 165 -12.72 8.98 -4.56
CA ARG A 165 -14.02 9.33 -5.14
C ARG A 165 -13.87 9.35 -6.66
N ILE A 166 -14.47 8.38 -7.34
CA ILE A 166 -14.34 8.20 -8.80
C ILE A 166 -15.67 8.51 -9.46
N ASP A 167 -15.67 9.42 -10.43
CA ASP A 167 -16.85 9.70 -11.26
C ASP A 167 -17.03 8.58 -12.30
N LEU A 168 -18.08 7.78 -12.14
CA LEU A 168 -18.39 6.67 -13.04
C LEU A 168 -18.73 7.15 -14.45
N HIS A 169 -19.34 8.32 -14.59
CA HIS A 169 -19.67 8.86 -15.91
C HIS A 169 -18.41 9.34 -16.64
N HIS A 170 -17.46 9.92 -15.91
CA HIS A 170 -16.14 10.25 -16.48
C HIS A 170 -15.42 9.00 -17.01
N VAL A 171 -15.44 7.92 -16.24
CA VAL A 171 -14.84 6.64 -16.65
C VAL A 171 -15.58 6.03 -17.83
N GLU A 172 -16.91 5.99 -17.80
CA GLU A 172 -17.74 5.52 -18.92
C GLU A 172 -17.46 6.32 -20.21
N ARG A 173 -17.26 7.64 -20.12
CA ARG A 173 -16.88 8.49 -21.26
C ARG A 173 -15.44 8.28 -21.74
N ALA A 174 -14.51 7.96 -20.84
CA ALA A 174 -13.13 7.68 -21.21
C ALA A 174 -12.97 6.37 -22.00
N LEU A 175 -14.02 5.54 -22.05
CA LEU A 175 -14.06 4.28 -22.78
C LEU A 175 -14.73 4.39 -24.16
N ASP A 176 -15.21 5.57 -24.55
CA ASP A 176 -15.77 5.84 -25.89
C ASP A 176 -14.70 5.56 -26.98
N PRO A 177 -14.99 4.79 -28.05
CA PRO A 177 -16.30 4.41 -28.58
C PRO A 177 -16.92 3.11 -28.02
N HIS A 178 -16.30 2.45 -27.03
CA HIS A 178 -16.76 1.16 -26.53
C HIS A 178 -17.90 1.33 -25.52
N PRO A 179 -19.09 0.74 -25.76
CA PRO A 179 -20.16 0.72 -24.77
C PRO A 179 -19.67 0.12 -23.46
N ALA A 180 -19.77 0.89 -22.39
CA ALA A 180 -19.35 0.46 -21.07
C ALA A 180 -20.33 0.95 -19.99
N VAL A 181 -20.43 0.18 -18.91
CA VAL A 181 -21.13 0.57 -17.69
C VAL A 181 -20.24 0.32 -16.49
N CYS A 182 -20.14 1.33 -15.64
CA CYS A 182 -19.38 1.23 -14.39
C CYS A 182 -20.32 1.05 -13.20
N VAL A 183 -19.90 0.24 -12.23
CA VAL A 183 -20.60 0.01 -10.96
C VAL A 183 -19.60 -0.03 -9.81
N GLU A 184 -20.05 0.38 -8.63
CA GLU A 184 -19.26 0.29 -7.40
C GLU A 184 -19.31 -1.14 -6.85
N LEU A 185 -18.14 -1.71 -6.53
CA LEU A 185 -17.98 -2.96 -5.80
C LEU A 185 -17.32 -2.66 -4.44
N PRO A 186 -17.43 -3.56 -3.42
CA PRO A 186 -16.95 -3.28 -2.07
C PRO A 186 -15.51 -2.76 -1.97
N ASP A 187 -14.59 -3.30 -2.78
CA ASP A 187 -13.16 -2.94 -2.77
C ASP A 187 -12.59 -2.57 -4.14
N ALA A 188 -13.44 -2.40 -5.15
CA ALA A 188 -13.02 -2.19 -6.55
C ALA A 188 -14.04 -1.39 -7.36
N LEU A 189 -13.58 -0.84 -8.48
CA LEU A 189 -14.43 -0.35 -9.55
C LEU A 189 -14.76 -1.50 -10.51
N GLY A 190 -16.03 -1.83 -10.66
CA GLY A 190 -16.49 -2.82 -11.63
C GLY A 190 -16.86 -2.16 -12.96
N VAL A 191 -16.42 -2.75 -14.06
CA VAL A 191 -16.69 -2.27 -15.42
C VAL A 191 -17.16 -3.45 -16.28
N VAL A 192 -18.31 -3.31 -16.92
CA VAL A 192 -18.76 -4.22 -17.99
C VAL A 192 -18.65 -3.46 -19.29
N ALA A 193 -17.91 -4.00 -20.26
CA ALA A 193 -17.64 -3.31 -21.51
C ALA A 193 -17.60 -4.27 -22.71
N GLU A 194 -17.99 -3.75 -23.88
CA GLU A 194 -17.92 -4.43 -25.18
C GLU A 194 -16.55 -4.21 -25.83
N ALA A 195 -15.49 -4.58 -25.11
CA ALA A 195 -14.10 -4.46 -25.54
C ALA A 195 -13.18 -5.37 -24.72
N PRO A 196 -11.96 -5.69 -25.21
CA PRO A 196 -11.01 -6.54 -24.50
C PRO A 196 -10.74 -6.03 -23.08
N ALA A 197 -10.86 -6.93 -22.09
CA ALA A 197 -10.79 -6.57 -20.68
C ALA A 197 -9.48 -5.85 -20.28
N ASP A 198 -8.36 -6.19 -20.90
CA ASP A 198 -7.05 -5.58 -20.64
C ASP A 198 -6.97 -4.13 -21.14
N GLU A 199 -7.56 -3.83 -22.31
CA GLU A 199 -7.60 -2.48 -22.89
C GLU A 199 -8.49 -1.56 -22.06
N VAL A 200 -9.69 -2.04 -21.73
CA VAL A 200 -10.65 -1.33 -20.87
C VAL A 200 -10.02 -1.05 -19.52
N ARG A 201 -9.35 -2.04 -18.92
CA ARG A 201 -8.71 -1.86 -17.61
C ARG A 201 -7.59 -0.83 -17.68
N ALA A 202 -6.73 -0.88 -18.69
CA ALA A 202 -5.66 0.11 -18.87
C ALA A 202 -6.23 1.53 -19.01
N SER A 203 -7.32 1.70 -19.76
CA SER A 203 -7.98 3.00 -19.92
C SER A 203 -8.63 3.49 -18.63
N VAL A 204 -9.30 2.62 -17.87
CA VAL A 204 -9.88 2.95 -16.56
C VAL A 204 -8.79 3.34 -15.56
N MET A 205 -7.67 2.62 -15.53
CA MET A 205 -6.52 2.96 -14.67
C MET A 205 -5.93 4.32 -15.03
N ARG A 206 -5.80 4.65 -16.32
CA ARG A 206 -5.35 5.98 -16.77
C ARG A 206 -6.32 7.09 -16.36
N ALA A 207 -7.62 6.84 -16.48
CA ALA A 207 -8.66 7.83 -16.15
C ALA A 207 -8.85 8.06 -14.65
N THR A 208 -8.55 7.06 -13.81
CA THR A 208 -8.87 7.10 -12.36
C THR A 208 -7.66 7.09 -11.44
N GLY A 209 -6.48 6.70 -11.92
CA GLY A 209 -5.30 6.46 -11.10
C GLY A 209 -5.41 5.21 -10.20
N LEU A 210 -6.44 4.37 -10.37
CA LEU A 210 -6.59 3.14 -9.60
C LEU A 210 -5.49 2.12 -9.94
N ALA A 211 -5.04 1.39 -8.92
CA ALA A 211 -4.18 0.23 -9.11
C ALA A 211 -4.94 -0.92 -9.80
N TRP A 212 -4.21 -1.79 -10.49
CA TRP A 212 -4.76 -2.95 -11.21
C TRP A 212 -5.75 -3.78 -10.39
N ALA A 213 -5.43 -4.03 -9.11
CA ALA A 213 -6.25 -4.82 -8.19
C ALA A 213 -7.57 -4.15 -7.78
N ALA A 214 -7.72 -2.84 -8.03
CA ALA A 214 -8.89 -2.05 -7.69
C ALA A 214 -9.81 -1.82 -8.90
N VAL A 215 -9.50 -2.40 -10.07
CA VAL A 215 -10.34 -2.34 -11.28
C VAL A 215 -10.70 -3.76 -11.70
N ARG A 216 -11.99 -4.04 -11.81
CA ARG A 216 -12.53 -5.32 -12.28
C ARG A 216 -13.25 -5.08 -13.59
N VAL A 217 -12.93 -5.88 -14.60
CA VAL A 217 -13.49 -5.72 -15.94
C VAL A 217 -14.08 -7.04 -16.40
N VAL A 218 -15.28 -6.97 -16.97
CA VAL A 218 -15.95 -8.07 -17.68
C VAL A 218 -16.12 -7.66 -19.13
N GLU A 219 -15.61 -8.49 -20.03
CA GLU A 219 -15.90 -8.39 -21.45
C GLU A 219 -17.27 -9.03 -21.71
N ALA A 220 -18.30 -8.18 -21.83
CA ALA A 220 -19.68 -8.61 -22.11
C ALA A 220 -20.52 -7.44 -22.63
N PRO A 221 -21.62 -7.73 -23.38
CA PRO A 221 -22.61 -6.73 -23.75
C PRO A 221 -23.15 -5.96 -22.55
N VAL A 222 -23.31 -4.64 -22.68
CA VAL A 222 -23.84 -3.82 -21.59
C VAL A 222 -25.28 -4.24 -21.29
N PRO A 223 -25.60 -4.73 -20.08
CA PRO A 223 -26.94 -5.20 -19.75
C PRO A 223 -27.97 -4.07 -19.85
N ARG A 224 -29.18 -4.38 -20.31
CA ARG A 224 -30.29 -3.43 -20.48
C ARG A 224 -31.59 -4.01 -19.92
N LEU A 225 -32.41 -3.13 -19.36
CA LEU A 225 -33.79 -3.43 -18.94
C LEU A 225 -34.71 -3.51 -20.16
N ASP A 226 -35.91 -4.08 -20.00
CA ASP A 226 -36.93 -4.20 -21.06
C ASP A 226 -37.32 -2.85 -21.71
N ASN A 227 -37.10 -1.74 -21.02
CA ASN A 227 -37.33 -0.38 -21.51
C ASN A 227 -36.10 0.26 -22.21
N GLY A 228 -35.05 -0.53 -22.49
CA GLY A 228 -33.84 -0.11 -23.19
C GLY A 228 -32.79 0.65 -22.36
N LYS A 229 -33.09 0.97 -21.09
CA LYS A 229 -32.14 1.62 -20.17
C LYS A 229 -31.08 0.65 -19.68
N VAL A 230 -29.88 1.15 -19.38
CA VAL A 230 -28.77 0.35 -18.85
C VAL A 230 -29.13 -0.28 -17.51
N ASP A 231 -29.04 -1.61 -17.43
CA ASP A 231 -29.26 -2.41 -16.23
C ASP A 231 -27.97 -2.56 -15.42
N ARG A 232 -27.80 -1.66 -14.45
CA ARG A 232 -26.64 -1.68 -13.55
C ARG A 232 -26.72 -2.76 -12.48
N ALA A 233 -27.93 -3.20 -12.13
CA ALA A 233 -28.09 -4.31 -11.19
C ALA A 233 -27.64 -5.62 -11.86
N GLY A 234 -28.03 -5.82 -13.12
CA GLY A 234 -27.53 -6.91 -13.98
C GLY A 234 -26.02 -6.82 -14.21
N ALA A 235 -25.47 -5.62 -14.46
CA ALA A 235 -24.02 -5.44 -14.57
C ALA A 235 -23.28 -5.79 -13.27
N GLY A 236 -23.81 -5.36 -12.12
CA GLY A 236 -23.30 -5.74 -10.80
C GLY A 236 -23.37 -7.25 -10.58
N ALA A 237 -24.48 -7.90 -10.97
CA ALA A 237 -24.64 -9.35 -10.86
C ALA A 237 -23.64 -10.12 -11.74
N LEU A 238 -23.35 -9.65 -12.96
CA LEU A 238 -22.29 -10.23 -13.81
C LEU A 238 -20.91 -10.11 -13.16
N LEU A 239 -20.60 -8.94 -12.60
CA LEU A 239 -19.34 -8.68 -11.90
C LEU A 239 -19.21 -9.50 -10.60
N SER A 240 -20.31 -9.72 -9.89
CA SER A 240 -20.37 -10.57 -8.69
C SER A 240 -20.46 -12.07 -9.01
N ALA A 241 -20.93 -12.47 -10.19
CA ALA A 241 -20.85 -13.86 -10.64
C ALA A 241 -19.38 -14.28 -10.86
N ILE A 242 -18.52 -13.33 -11.22
CA ILE A 242 -17.07 -13.53 -11.31
C ILE A 242 -16.41 -13.55 -9.91
N GLU A 243 -17.06 -12.99 -8.87
CA GLU A 243 -16.69 -13.21 -7.46
C GLU A 243 -16.95 -14.64 -6.97
N SER A 244 -17.58 -15.50 -7.77
CA SER A 244 -17.58 -16.94 -7.54
C SER A 244 -16.60 -17.67 -8.47
N PRO A 245 -15.28 -17.63 -8.23
CA PRO A 245 -14.54 -18.88 -8.31
C PRO A 245 -15.00 -19.70 -7.11
N ALA A 246 -15.97 -20.57 -7.36
CA ALA A 246 -16.47 -21.61 -6.48
C ALA A 246 -15.86 -21.63 -5.05
N VAL A 247 -16.72 -21.44 -4.04
CA VAL A 247 -16.57 -22.08 -2.71
C VAL A 247 -16.75 -23.62 -2.83
N GLY A 248 -16.45 -24.16 -4.01
CA GLY A 248 -16.57 -25.55 -4.45
C GLY A 248 -15.46 -25.81 -5.46
N GLY A 249 -14.23 -25.61 -5.03
CA GLY A 249 -13.02 -25.98 -5.77
C GLY A 249 -11.99 -26.49 -4.76
N SER A 250 -11.17 -27.45 -5.18
CA SER A 250 -10.06 -27.96 -4.39
C SER A 250 -9.14 -26.80 -3.95
N ARG A 251 -8.45 -26.94 -2.81
CA ARG A 251 -7.45 -25.94 -2.34
C ARG A 251 -6.46 -25.54 -3.45
N GLN A 252 -6.16 -26.47 -4.34
CA GLN A 252 -5.27 -26.26 -5.47
C GLN A 252 -5.82 -25.26 -6.49
N GLU A 253 -7.10 -25.36 -6.85
CA GLU A 253 -7.73 -24.43 -7.81
C GLU A 253 -7.77 -23.01 -7.27
N GLN A 254 -8.05 -22.88 -5.96
CA GLN A 254 -8.04 -21.57 -5.29
C GLN A 254 -6.65 -20.94 -5.28
N LEU A 255 -5.60 -21.74 -5.01
CA LEU A 255 -4.21 -21.28 -5.05
C LEU A 255 -3.76 -20.91 -6.47
N LEU A 256 -4.12 -21.71 -7.49
CA LEU A 256 -3.81 -21.40 -8.89
C LEU A 256 -4.41 -20.06 -9.31
N ALA A 257 -5.69 -19.85 -9.00
CA ALA A 257 -6.37 -18.58 -9.28
C ALA A 257 -5.72 -17.40 -8.53
N ALA A 258 -5.35 -17.59 -7.26
CA ALA A 258 -4.67 -16.57 -6.47
C ALA A 258 -3.32 -16.19 -7.05
N TYR A 259 -2.50 -17.18 -7.42
CA TYR A 259 -1.17 -16.95 -8.00
C TYR A 259 -1.28 -16.24 -9.35
N SER A 260 -2.16 -16.70 -10.25
CA SER A 260 -2.34 -16.06 -11.55
C SER A 260 -2.83 -14.62 -11.45
N ARG A 261 -3.77 -14.36 -10.52
CA ARG A 261 -4.31 -13.02 -10.28
C ARG A 261 -3.28 -12.06 -9.71
N LEU A 262 -2.44 -12.52 -8.78
CA LEU A 262 -1.52 -11.65 -8.02
C LEU A 262 -0.16 -11.48 -8.71
N LEU A 263 0.30 -12.47 -9.48
CA LEU A 263 1.56 -12.40 -10.23
C LEU A 263 1.37 -11.96 -11.68
N GLY A 264 0.13 -11.94 -12.18
CA GLY A 264 -0.18 -11.50 -13.55
C GLY A 264 0.30 -12.48 -14.63
N VAL A 265 0.58 -13.74 -14.26
CA VAL A 265 1.05 -14.80 -15.16
C VAL A 265 0.21 -16.08 -14.99
N PRO A 266 -0.07 -16.84 -16.06
CA PRO A 266 -0.74 -18.14 -15.92
C PRO A 266 0.07 -19.06 -15.00
N ALA A 267 -0.59 -19.66 -14.01
CA ALA A 267 0.03 -20.57 -13.04
C ALA A 267 -0.53 -21.98 -13.23
N VAL A 268 0.34 -22.99 -13.19
CA VAL A 268 -0.02 -24.40 -13.23
C VAL A 268 0.38 -25.10 -11.93
N ALA A 269 -0.17 -26.29 -11.68
CA ALA A 269 -0.04 -27.02 -10.42
C ALA A 269 1.42 -27.25 -9.97
N GLY A 270 2.34 -27.43 -10.92
CA GLY A 270 3.77 -27.65 -10.67
C GLY A 270 4.57 -26.37 -10.38
N ASP A 271 3.97 -25.19 -10.55
CA ASP A 271 4.67 -23.93 -10.38
C ASP A 271 4.84 -23.56 -8.90
N SER A 272 5.90 -22.81 -8.61
CA SER A 272 6.12 -22.18 -7.30
C SER A 272 6.10 -20.65 -7.45
N PHE A 273 5.92 -19.93 -6.34
CA PHE A 273 5.93 -18.46 -6.34
C PHE A 273 7.24 -17.92 -6.92
N ARG A 274 8.35 -18.56 -6.57
CA ARG A 274 9.68 -18.25 -7.12
C ARG A 274 9.78 -18.59 -8.61
N GLY A 275 9.25 -19.74 -9.02
CA GLY A 275 9.26 -20.17 -10.42
C GLY A 275 8.51 -19.22 -11.35
N LEU A 276 7.44 -18.61 -10.84
CA LEU A 276 6.62 -17.62 -11.55
C LEU A 276 7.16 -16.19 -11.50
N GLY A 277 8.35 -15.98 -10.93
CA GLY A 277 9.01 -14.68 -10.91
C GLY A 277 8.50 -13.72 -9.83
N GLY A 278 7.91 -14.24 -8.75
CA GLY A 278 7.48 -13.43 -7.60
C GLY A 278 8.61 -12.61 -6.97
N ASP A 279 8.26 -11.45 -6.46
CA ASP A 279 9.16 -10.45 -5.86
C ASP A 279 8.75 -10.06 -4.43
N SER A 280 9.48 -9.15 -3.79
CA SER A 280 9.22 -8.75 -2.40
C SER A 280 7.84 -8.11 -2.18
N MET A 281 7.25 -7.45 -3.19
CA MET A 281 5.94 -6.79 -3.07
C MET A 281 4.80 -7.80 -3.24
N SER A 282 4.89 -8.64 -4.28
CA SER A 282 3.96 -9.73 -4.51
C SER A 282 4.04 -10.81 -3.44
N TYR A 283 5.17 -10.95 -2.74
CA TYR A 283 5.33 -11.89 -1.63
C TYR A 283 4.30 -11.68 -0.55
N VAL A 284 4.11 -10.43 -0.11
CA VAL A 284 3.14 -10.09 0.95
C VAL A 284 1.71 -10.33 0.49
N ALA A 285 1.39 -9.95 -0.74
CA ALA A 285 0.05 -10.13 -1.28
C ALA A 285 -0.31 -11.62 -1.44
N VAL A 286 0.60 -12.42 -1.99
CA VAL A 286 0.39 -13.86 -2.17
C VAL A 286 0.43 -14.59 -0.83
N SER A 287 1.29 -14.19 0.12
CA SER A 287 1.35 -14.83 1.44
C SER A 287 0.05 -14.67 2.22
N ILE A 288 -0.56 -13.49 2.19
CA ILE A 288 -1.87 -13.24 2.82
C ILE A 288 -2.93 -14.14 2.21
N GLU A 289 -2.91 -14.31 0.89
CA GLU A 289 -3.92 -15.10 0.20
C GLU A 289 -3.74 -16.61 0.37
N VAL A 290 -2.49 -17.07 0.39
CA VAL A 290 -2.14 -18.45 0.75
C VAL A 290 -2.57 -18.74 2.19
N GLU A 291 -2.29 -17.84 3.13
CA GLU A 291 -2.73 -17.97 4.52
C GLU A 291 -4.25 -17.96 4.64
N ARG A 292 -4.95 -17.13 3.85
CA ARG A 292 -6.40 -17.10 3.81
C ARG A 292 -7.00 -18.42 3.30
N ILE A 293 -6.41 -19.02 2.27
CA ILE A 293 -6.90 -20.27 1.66
C ILE A 293 -6.57 -21.49 2.53
N LEU A 294 -5.37 -21.54 3.11
CA LEU A 294 -4.91 -22.69 3.90
C LEU A 294 -5.25 -22.59 5.39
N GLY A 295 -5.52 -21.38 5.89
CA GLY A 295 -5.70 -21.07 7.31
C GLY A 295 -4.39 -20.88 8.09
N PHE A 296 -3.24 -21.05 7.43
CA PHE A 296 -1.89 -20.87 7.94
C PHE A 296 -0.92 -20.67 6.78
N LEU A 297 0.30 -20.20 7.05
CA LEU A 297 1.34 -20.05 6.05
C LEU A 297 2.42 -21.13 6.23
N PRO A 298 2.55 -22.11 5.32
CA PRO A 298 3.60 -23.12 5.41
C PRO A 298 5.01 -22.53 5.31
N ASP A 299 5.97 -23.12 6.04
CA ASP A 299 7.38 -22.81 5.88
C ASP A 299 7.83 -23.11 4.44
N ASN A 300 8.62 -22.21 3.85
CA ASN A 300 9.09 -22.30 2.47
C ASN A 300 7.97 -22.41 1.41
N TRP A 301 6.75 -21.93 1.69
CA TRP A 301 5.63 -21.94 0.73
C TRP A 301 6.00 -21.39 -0.66
N HIS A 302 6.87 -20.39 -0.69
CA HIS A 302 7.32 -19.70 -1.90
C HIS A 302 8.18 -20.55 -2.85
N GLU A 303 8.73 -21.68 -2.37
CA GLU A 303 9.52 -22.63 -3.16
C GLU A 303 8.74 -23.91 -3.49
N GLN A 304 7.60 -24.12 -2.84
CA GLN A 304 6.79 -25.33 -3.03
C GLN A 304 5.93 -25.22 -4.30
N PRO A 305 5.76 -26.32 -5.05
CA PRO A 305 4.74 -26.41 -6.08
C PRO A 305 3.35 -26.17 -5.50
N ILE A 306 2.47 -25.48 -6.24
CA ILE A 306 1.10 -25.16 -5.82
C ILE A 306 0.31 -26.42 -5.42
N GLU A 307 0.50 -27.55 -6.11
CA GLU A 307 -0.12 -28.83 -5.76
C GLU A 307 0.32 -29.39 -4.39
N THR A 308 1.58 -29.17 -4.03
CA THR A 308 2.14 -29.62 -2.75
C THR A 308 1.61 -28.72 -1.65
N LEU A 309 1.61 -27.41 -1.92
CA LEU A 309 1.09 -26.39 -1.03
C LEU A 309 -0.39 -26.60 -0.70
N ALA A 310 -1.20 -27.02 -1.69
CA ALA A 310 -2.61 -27.34 -1.52
C ALA A 310 -2.87 -28.52 -0.58
N ARG A 311 -1.92 -29.47 -0.50
CA ARG A 311 -2.00 -30.68 0.34
C ARG A 311 -1.44 -30.47 1.74
N SER A 312 -0.83 -29.33 2.01
CA SER A 312 -0.25 -29.03 3.32
C SER A 312 -1.32 -29.05 4.42
N ALA A 313 -1.05 -29.81 5.48
CA ALA A 313 -1.86 -29.85 6.69
C ALA A 313 -1.37 -28.80 7.70
N SER A 314 -2.30 -28.26 8.48
CA SER A 314 -2.12 -27.14 9.43
C SER A 314 -0.75 -27.07 10.10
N GLY A 315 -0.05 -25.96 9.89
CA GLY A 315 1.10 -25.50 10.68
C GLY A 315 0.69 -24.35 11.59
N GLY A 316 1.28 -24.25 12.78
CA GLY A 316 0.96 -23.18 13.73
C GLY A 316 1.21 -21.78 13.15
N ARG A 317 0.53 -20.76 13.72
CA ARG A 317 0.79 -19.34 13.44
C ARG A 317 2.20 -18.95 13.89
N GLY A 318 3.19 -19.13 13.02
CA GLY A 318 4.56 -18.67 13.23
C GLY A 318 4.78 -17.33 12.52
N MET A 319 5.27 -16.33 13.24
CA MET A 319 5.82 -15.13 12.60
C MET A 319 7.12 -15.51 11.91
N GLU A 320 7.32 -15.08 10.67
CA GLU A 320 8.56 -15.35 9.95
C GLU A 320 9.75 -14.79 10.75
N THR A 321 10.71 -15.66 11.11
CA THR A 321 11.88 -15.29 11.91
C THR A 321 12.64 -14.10 11.31
N SER A 322 12.65 -13.97 9.97
CA SER A 322 13.29 -12.85 9.28
C SER A 322 12.62 -11.48 9.55
N VAL A 323 11.32 -11.47 9.83
CA VAL A 323 10.56 -10.26 10.19
C VAL A 323 10.86 -9.87 11.63
N LEU A 324 10.86 -10.83 12.55
CA LEU A 324 11.21 -10.61 13.94
C LEU A 324 12.65 -10.11 14.09
N LEU A 325 13.60 -10.74 13.39
CA LEU A 325 15.00 -10.34 13.39
C LEU A 325 15.21 -8.94 12.78
N ARG A 326 14.46 -8.58 11.73
CA ARG A 326 14.49 -7.20 11.18
C ARG A 326 13.97 -6.19 12.20
N ALA A 327 12.84 -6.45 12.83
CA ALA A 327 12.28 -5.57 13.85
C ALA A 327 13.26 -5.39 15.02
N LEU A 328 13.82 -6.49 15.53
CA LEU A 328 14.83 -6.44 16.58
C LEU A 328 16.07 -5.65 16.17
N ALA A 329 16.59 -5.89 14.95
CA ALA A 329 17.76 -5.20 14.45
C ALA A 329 17.52 -3.68 14.31
N ILE A 330 16.36 -3.27 13.80
CA ILE A 330 15.96 -1.86 13.69
C ILE A 330 15.86 -1.22 15.08
N LEU A 331 15.22 -1.90 16.04
CA LEU A 331 15.11 -1.42 17.42
C LEU A 331 16.48 -1.27 18.09
N MET A 332 17.41 -2.20 17.86
CA MET A 332 18.79 -2.11 18.35
C MET A 332 19.53 -0.92 17.72
N VAL A 333 19.38 -0.68 16.41
CA VAL A 333 19.97 0.47 15.73
C VAL A 333 19.41 1.78 16.28
N LEU A 334 18.09 1.90 16.42
CA LEU A 334 17.43 3.09 16.95
C LEU A 334 17.80 3.33 18.42
N GLY A 335 17.77 2.29 19.25
CA GLY A 335 18.09 2.38 20.68
C GLY A 335 19.54 2.77 20.95
N SER A 336 20.48 2.25 20.15
CA SER A 336 21.90 2.64 20.25
C SER A 336 22.17 4.07 19.78
N HIS A 337 21.51 4.54 18.71
CA HIS A 337 21.65 5.93 18.25
C HIS A 337 21.01 6.93 19.20
N ALA A 338 19.89 6.57 19.83
CA ALA A 338 19.21 7.40 20.83
C ALA A 338 19.89 7.36 22.21
N ALA A 339 21.02 6.65 22.35
CA ALA A 339 21.73 6.42 23.61
C ALA A 339 20.85 5.80 24.73
N VAL A 340 19.80 5.05 24.34
CA VAL A 340 18.88 4.36 25.26
C VAL A 340 19.40 2.97 25.62
N ILE A 341 20.09 2.29 24.69
CA ILE A 341 20.55 0.91 24.83
C ILE A 341 21.99 0.79 24.25
N ASP A 342 22.98 0.37 25.05
CA ASP A 342 24.37 0.14 24.58
C ASP A 342 24.56 -1.29 24.03
N ILE A 343 23.59 -1.78 23.24
CA ILE A 343 23.72 -3.03 22.50
C ILE A 343 24.08 -2.68 21.07
N ARG A 344 25.35 -2.93 20.72
CA ARG A 344 25.89 -2.70 19.37
C ARG A 344 25.65 -3.94 18.49
N GLY A 345 25.69 -3.75 17.17
CA GLY A 345 25.62 -4.86 16.21
C GLY A 345 24.30 -5.02 15.46
N GLY A 346 23.26 -4.22 15.74
CA GLY A 346 21.99 -4.27 15.01
C GLY A 346 22.16 -4.09 13.49
N ALA A 347 23.06 -3.18 13.06
CA ALA A 347 23.37 -3.00 11.65
C ALA A 347 24.09 -4.22 11.03
N HIS A 348 24.92 -4.94 11.78
CA HIS A 348 25.53 -6.19 11.30
C HIS A 348 24.47 -7.30 11.16
N LEU A 349 23.50 -7.36 12.07
CA LEU A 349 22.36 -8.26 11.93
C LEU A 349 21.54 -7.95 10.68
N LEU A 350 21.30 -6.67 10.36
CA LEU A 350 20.70 -6.26 9.09
C LEU A 350 21.56 -6.69 7.90
N MET A 351 22.88 -6.55 7.95
CA MET A 351 23.78 -7.00 6.87
C MET A 351 23.70 -8.51 6.63
N ALA A 352 23.64 -9.31 7.70
CA ALA A 352 23.42 -10.76 7.59
C ALA A 352 22.05 -11.06 6.97
N LEU A 353 21.00 -10.33 7.35
CA LEU A 353 19.67 -10.48 6.76
C LEU A 353 19.63 -10.10 5.27
N VAL A 354 20.42 -9.10 4.84
CA VAL A 354 20.57 -8.78 3.42
C VAL A 354 21.21 -9.96 2.69
N GLY A 355 22.26 -10.57 3.24
CA GLY A 355 22.88 -11.78 2.67
C GLY A 355 21.94 -12.98 2.59
N PHE A 356 21.15 -13.22 3.64
CA PHE A 356 20.11 -14.23 3.68
C PHE A 356 19.06 -14.01 2.59
N ASN A 357 18.53 -12.78 2.46
CA ASN A 357 17.54 -12.44 1.44
C ASN A 357 18.13 -12.48 0.02
N PHE A 358 19.39 -12.09 -0.16
CA PHE A 358 20.08 -12.21 -1.44
C PHE A 358 20.14 -13.67 -1.88
N ALA A 359 20.57 -14.57 -0.99
CA ALA A 359 20.64 -16.00 -1.28
C ALA A 359 19.26 -16.59 -1.58
N ARG A 360 18.27 -16.18 -0.79
CA ARG A 360 16.88 -16.60 -0.92
C ARG A 360 16.22 -16.16 -2.22
N PHE A 361 16.42 -14.91 -2.67
CA PHE A 361 15.62 -14.33 -3.77
C PHE A 361 16.40 -14.02 -5.06
N GLN A 362 17.71 -13.79 -4.99
CA GLN A 362 18.49 -13.36 -6.17
C GLN A 362 19.14 -14.54 -6.89
N ILE A 363 19.52 -15.60 -6.18
CA ILE A 363 20.17 -16.78 -6.79
C ILE A 363 19.23 -17.42 -7.83
N GLY A 364 19.73 -17.63 -9.05
CA GLY A 364 18.99 -18.26 -10.15
C GLY A 364 18.27 -17.28 -11.09
N ARG A 365 18.29 -15.98 -10.79
CA ARG A 365 17.85 -14.94 -11.74
C ARG A 365 18.92 -14.68 -12.81
N SER A 366 18.56 -13.98 -13.88
CA SER A 366 19.53 -13.52 -14.89
C SER A 366 20.34 -12.32 -14.37
N LEU A 367 21.58 -12.15 -14.85
CA LEU A 367 22.44 -11.01 -14.49
C LEU A 367 21.70 -9.67 -14.66
N ALA A 368 21.00 -9.50 -15.78
CA ALA A 368 20.22 -8.29 -16.07
C ALA A 368 19.13 -8.05 -15.00
N ALA A 369 18.35 -9.08 -14.64
CA ALA A 369 17.28 -8.93 -13.66
C ALA A 369 17.83 -8.60 -12.26
N MET A 370 18.95 -9.21 -11.86
CA MET A 370 19.58 -8.92 -10.58
C MET A 370 20.15 -7.49 -10.54
N SER A 371 20.84 -7.06 -11.61
CA SER A 371 21.38 -5.71 -11.72
C SER A 371 20.29 -4.64 -11.65
N VAL A 372 19.15 -4.86 -12.32
CA VAL A 372 17.99 -3.96 -12.24
C VAL A 372 17.43 -3.90 -10.82
N SER A 373 17.25 -5.06 -10.16
CA SER A 373 16.73 -5.11 -8.79
C SER A 373 17.66 -4.40 -7.79
N ILE A 374 18.97 -4.58 -7.91
CA ILE A 374 19.97 -3.91 -7.05
C ILE A 374 20.02 -2.42 -7.36
N GLY A 375 19.95 -2.03 -8.64
CA GLY A 375 19.91 -0.63 -9.07
C GLY A 375 18.71 0.12 -8.49
N TRP A 376 17.51 -0.45 -8.58
CA TRP A 376 16.30 0.14 -7.99
C TRP A 376 16.36 0.27 -6.46
N MET A 377 17.08 -0.62 -5.80
CA MET A 377 17.28 -0.56 -4.35
C MET A 377 18.29 0.51 -3.95
N LEU A 378 19.43 0.59 -4.63
CA LEU A 378 20.54 1.48 -4.25
C LEU A 378 20.37 2.90 -4.79
N ALA A 379 19.77 3.09 -5.97
CA ALA A 379 19.68 4.41 -6.61
C ALA A 379 18.94 5.45 -5.75
N PRO A 380 17.76 5.18 -5.17
CA PRO A 380 17.09 6.15 -4.31
C PRO A 380 17.91 6.53 -3.07
N ALA A 381 18.58 5.55 -2.46
CA ALA A 381 19.42 5.77 -1.30
C ALA A 381 20.64 6.65 -1.65
N VAL A 382 21.31 6.37 -2.77
CA VAL A 382 22.44 7.16 -3.27
C VAL A 382 22.02 8.59 -3.64
N ILE A 383 20.90 8.75 -4.36
CA ILE A 383 20.36 10.06 -4.73
C ILE A 383 20.06 10.88 -3.47
N TRP A 384 19.40 10.27 -2.47
CA TRP A 384 19.09 10.94 -1.23
C TRP A 384 20.34 11.38 -0.46
N VAL A 385 21.34 10.50 -0.32
CA VAL A 385 22.61 10.85 0.33
C VAL A 385 23.31 11.99 -0.41
N GLY A 386 23.29 11.98 -1.75
CA GLY A 386 23.83 13.06 -2.58
C GLY A 386 23.11 14.39 -2.37
N LEU A 387 21.77 14.39 -2.30
CA LEU A 387 20.97 15.58 -2.01
C LEU A 387 21.26 16.16 -0.63
N VAL A 388 21.34 15.30 0.40
CA VAL A 388 21.66 15.72 1.78
C VAL A 388 23.06 16.32 1.87
N ALA A 389 24.05 15.69 1.23
CA ALA A 389 25.42 16.19 1.19
C ALA A 389 25.52 17.55 0.48
N ALA A 390 24.83 17.70 -0.67
CA ALA A 390 24.76 18.97 -1.40
C ALA A 390 24.08 20.07 -0.57
N TRP A 391 23.02 19.74 0.17
CA TRP A 391 22.30 20.69 1.02
C TRP A 391 23.11 21.13 2.25
N ALA A 392 23.86 20.21 2.86
CA ALA A 392 24.63 20.47 4.08
C ALA A 392 25.93 21.28 3.84
N TRP A 393 26.19 21.74 2.61
CA TRP A 393 27.42 22.43 2.19
C TRP A 393 28.70 21.69 2.61
N GLN A 394 28.61 20.38 2.84
CA GLN A 394 29.78 19.53 2.98
C GLN A 394 30.34 19.30 1.58
N PRO A 395 31.67 19.26 1.39
CA PRO A 395 32.23 18.92 0.10
C PRO A 395 31.69 17.54 -0.29
N TYR A 396 30.79 17.48 -1.29
CA TYR A 396 30.33 16.23 -1.89
C TYR A 396 31.47 15.61 -2.65
N THR A 397 32.30 14.94 -1.90
CA THR A 397 33.33 14.04 -2.33
C THR A 397 32.64 12.71 -2.69
N PRO A 398 33.18 11.94 -3.65
CA PRO A 398 32.74 10.57 -3.92
C PRO A 398 32.84 9.59 -2.71
N GLN A 399 33.12 10.11 -1.51
CA GLN A 399 33.18 9.46 -0.19
C GLN A 399 31.88 8.72 0.14
N ALA A 400 30.70 9.26 -0.22
CA ALA A 400 29.39 8.64 0.02
C ALA A 400 29.15 7.31 -0.72
N LEU A 401 29.97 7.01 -1.74
CA LEU A 401 29.90 5.77 -2.53
C LEU A 401 30.93 4.70 -2.08
N GLY A 402 31.64 4.95 -0.98
CA GLY A 402 32.67 4.04 -0.47
C GLY A 402 33.94 3.99 -1.33
N LEU A 403 34.16 4.96 -2.23
CA LEU A 403 35.37 5.01 -3.07
C LEU A 403 36.65 5.24 -2.24
N THR A 404 36.53 5.92 -1.09
CA THR A 404 37.65 6.16 -0.17
C THR A 404 38.26 4.89 0.40
N TRP A 405 37.48 3.83 0.54
CA TRP A 405 37.99 2.55 1.04
C TRP A 405 38.92 1.83 0.06
N ILE A 406 38.96 2.28 -1.21
CA ILE A 406 39.89 1.81 -2.24
C ILE A 406 40.98 2.84 -2.49
N THR A 407 40.64 4.14 -2.52
CA THR A 407 41.59 5.19 -2.90
C THR A 407 42.39 5.77 -1.73
N GLN A 408 41.87 5.69 -0.49
CA GLN A 408 42.49 6.22 0.74
C GLN A 408 42.15 5.36 1.98
N PRO A 409 42.61 4.10 2.05
CA PRO A 409 42.37 3.25 3.22
C PRO A 409 42.99 3.85 4.50
N GLY A 410 42.21 3.95 5.59
CA GLY A 410 42.71 4.33 6.92
C GLY A 410 42.78 5.84 7.21
N THR A 411 42.05 6.69 6.51
CA THR A 411 41.85 8.10 6.89
C THR A 411 40.74 8.24 7.94
N ASP A 412 40.90 9.19 8.89
CA ASP A 412 39.88 9.54 9.89
C ASP A 412 38.79 10.41 9.25
N ASP A 413 38.05 9.80 8.32
CA ASP A 413 36.97 10.49 7.62
C ASP A 413 35.70 10.54 8.52
N PRO A 414 35.16 11.74 8.83
CA PRO A 414 33.94 11.89 9.63
C PRO A 414 32.67 11.27 8.99
N ASP A 415 32.73 10.85 7.71
CA ASP A 415 31.58 10.37 6.94
C ASP A 415 31.31 8.86 7.01
N TRP A 416 31.88 8.14 7.98
CA TRP A 416 31.50 6.75 8.31
C TRP A 416 29.99 6.57 8.56
N ARG A 417 29.24 7.66 8.76
CA ARG A 417 27.77 7.67 8.98
C ARG A 417 26.98 6.95 7.87
N TYR A 418 27.51 6.88 6.65
CA TYR A 418 26.86 6.21 5.51
C TYR A 418 27.47 4.84 5.17
N TRP A 419 28.29 4.27 6.06
CA TRP A 419 29.04 3.04 5.81
C TRP A 419 28.17 1.88 5.32
N PHE A 420 26.93 1.76 5.81
CA PHE A 420 26.04 0.65 5.47
C PHE A 420 25.66 0.66 3.98
N ILE A 421 25.34 1.83 3.43
CA ILE A 421 25.02 2.00 2.00
C ILE A 421 26.28 1.79 1.17
N GLY A 422 27.41 2.36 1.61
CA GLY A 422 28.72 2.16 0.98
C GLY A 422 29.12 0.69 0.90
N ALA A 423 28.94 -0.07 1.99
CA ALA A 423 29.21 -1.49 2.03
C ALA A 423 28.33 -2.27 1.03
N LEU A 424 27.02 -1.96 0.96
CA LEU A 424 26.12 -2.61 0.01
C LEU A 424 26.47 -2.36 -1.46
N LEU A 425 26.94 -1.15 -1.79
CA LEU A 425 27.40 -0.79 -3.14
C LEU A 425 28.55 -1.68 -3.63
N TRP A 426 29.37 -2.22 -2.72
CA TRP A 426 30.48 -3.11 -3.07
C TRP A 426 30.16 -4.59 -2.90
N VAL A 427 29.50 -4.94 -1.80
CA VAL A 427 29.18 -6.34 -1.46
C VAL A 427 28.20 -6.95 -2.47
N LEU A 428 27.20 -6.21 -2.94
CA LEU A 428 26.19 -6.76 -3.86
C LEU A 428 26.76 -7.03 -5.26
N PRO A 429 27.50 -6.12 -5.91
CA PRO A 429 28.20 -6.44 -7.16
C PRO A 429 29.24 -7.56 -7.00
N LEU A 430 29.96 -7.61 -5.87
CA LEU A 430 30.89 -8.71 -5.60
C LEU A 430 30.14 -10.04 -5.50
N ALA A 431 28.99 -10.08 -4.82
CA ALA A 431 28.14 -11.26 -4.76
C ALA A 431 27.61 -11.66 -6.16
N LEU A 432 27.25 -10.71 -7.03
CA LEU A 432 26.91 -10.99 -8.42
C LEU A 432 28.08 -11.58 -9.19
N LEU A 433 29.29 -11.04 -9.02
CA LEU A 433 30.50 -11.56 -9.64
C LEU A 433 30.75 -13.00 -9.20
N MET A 434 30.62 -13.30 -7.90
CA MET A 434 30.75 -14.66 -7.36
C MET A 434 29.74 -15.65 -7.98
N LEU A 435 28.55 -15.18 -8.38
CA LEU A 435 27.54 -16.00 -9.06
C LEU A 435 27.85 -16.28 -10.53
N HIS A 436 28.58 -15.39 -11.21
CA HIS A 436 28.78 -15.45 -12.68
C HIS A 436 30.18 -15.88 -13.09
N VAL A 437 31.15 -15.90 -12.16
CA VAL A 437 32.46 -16.52 -12.43
C VAL A 437 32.26 -18.02 -12.61
N PRO A 438 32.54 -18.60 -13.81
CA PRO A 438 32.16 -19.98 -14.12
C PRO A 438 32.78 -21.04 -13.21
N ALA A 439 33.97 -20.78 -12.65
CA ALA A 439 34.61 -21.67 -11.69
C ALA A 439 33.86 -21.69 -10.35
N LEU A 440 33.49 -20.51 -9.83
CA LEU A 440 32.76 -20.36 -8.57
C LEU A 440 31.32 -20.87 -8.70
N ALA A 441 30.66 -20.59 -9.83
CA ALA A 441 29.31 -21.04 -10.11
C ALA A 441 29.19 -22.58 -10.12
N ARG A 442 30.17 -23.28 -10.73
CA ARG A 442 30.24 -24.75 -10.74
C ARG A 442 30.46 -25.34 -9.36
N TRP A 443 31.32 -24.73 -8.56
CA TRP A 443 31.59 -25.22 -7.21
C TRP A 443 30.36 -25.01 -6.31
N ARG A 444 29.74 -23.84 -6.40
CA ARG A 444 28.51 -23.50 -5.67
C ARG A 444 27.36 -24.42 -6.04
N SER A 445 27.16 -24.73 -7.33
CA SER A 445 26.07 -25.63 -7.75
C SER A 445 26.25 -27.06 -7.23
N ARG A 446 27.50 -27.51 -7.07
CA ARG A 446 27.82 -28.84 -6.54
C ARG A 446 27.74 -28.92 -5.01
N TRP A 447 28.13 -27.86 -4.31
CA TRP A 447 28.19 -27.84 -2.84
C TRP A 447 27.77 -26.48 -2.25
N PRO A 448 26.48 -26.11 -2.30
CA PRO A 448 26.01 -24.76 -1.97
C PRO A 448 26.41 -24.29 -0.57
N PHE A 449 26.12 -25.09 0.46
CA PHE A 449 26.44 -24.77 1.85
C PHE A 449 27.95 -24.70 2.12
N ARG A 450 28.71 -25.71 1.68
CA ARG A 450 30.18 -25.75 1.90
C ARG A 450 30.87 -24.58 1.21
N TRP A 451 30.40 -24.21 0.02
CA TRP A 451 30.89 -23.03 -0.69
C TRP A 451 30.59 -21.75 0.09
N ALA A 452 29.37 -21.56 0.59
CA ALA A 452 29.00 -20.37 1.35
C ALA A 452 29.79 -20.25 2.67
N VAL A 453 30.00 -21.36 3.38
CA VAL A 453 30.85 -21.40 4.58
C VAL A 453 32.31 -21.09 4.24
N ALA A 454 32.87 -21.70 3.18
CA ALA A 454 34.24 -21.44 2.76
C ALA A 454 34.43 -19.96 2.34
N ALA A 455 33.46 -19.39 1.64
CA ALA A 455 33.46 -17.97 1.27
C ALA A 455 33.38 -17.08 2.50
N THR A 456 32.55 -17.43 3.48
CA THR A 456 32.44 -16.72 4.77
C THR A 456 33.77 -16.72 5.52
N ILE A 457 34.42 -17.88 5.64
CA ILE A 457 35.73 -18.02 6.30
C ILE A 457 36.80 -17.22 5.54
N ALA A 458 36.84 -17.32 4.21
CA ALA A 458 37.79 -16.56 3.39
C ALA A 458 37.60 -15.04 3.55
N ALA A 459 36.35 -14.57 3.54
CA ALA A 459 36.03 -13.17 3.78
C ALA A 459 36.34 -12.73 5.22
N PHE A 460 36.19 -13.61 6.20
CA PHE A 460 36.56 -13.31 7.60
C PHE A 460 38.08 -13.20 7.76
N VAL A 461 38.85 -14.10 7.15
CA VAL A 461 40.31 -14.00 7.11
C VAL A 461 40.74 -12.72 6.39
N LEU A 462 40.11 -12.39 5.27
CA LEU A 462 40.33 -11.13 4.58
C LEU A 462 40.02 -9.93 5.48
N ALA A 463 38.91 -9.96 6.23
CA ALA A 463 38.57 -8.90 7.18
C ALA A 463 39.66 -8.75 8.27
N VAL A 464 40.21 -9.85 8.78
CA VAL A 464 41.27 -9.79 9.82
C VAL A 464 42.60 -9.28 9.26
N VAL A 465 42.94 -9.63 8.01
CA VAL A 465 44.25 -9.29 7.40
C VAL A 465 44.24 -7.92 6.72
N ALA A 466 43.14 -7.56 6.04
CA ALA A 466 43.05 -6.35 5.24
C ALA A 466 42.56 -5.12 6.02
N VAL A 467 42.02 -5.30 7.23
CA VAL A 467 41.59 -4.20 8.11
C VAL A 467 42.77 -3.79 8.98
N PRO A 468 43.41 -2.63 8.72
CA PRO A 468 44.69 -2.28 9.32
C PRO A 468 44.58 -1.83 10.79
N ASP A 469 43.38 -1.45 11.25
CA ASP A 469 43.15 -0.91 12.58
C ASP A 469 41.69 -1.06 13.03
N ALA A 470 41.44 -0.79 14.32
CA ALA A 470 40.12 -0.83 14.93
C ALA A 470 39.32 0.48 14.76
N ARG A 471 39.66 1.34 13.80
CA ARG A 471 38.90 2.59 13.58
C ARG A 471 37.57 2.30 12.89
N PRO A 472 36.50 3.09 13.17
CA PRO A 472 35.21 2.92 12.51
C PRO A 472 35.28 2.90 10.98
N SER A 473 36.13 3.74 10.38
CA SER A 473 36.35 3.79 8.93
C SER A 473 36.91 2.48 8.35
N SER A 474 37.65 1.71 9.14
CA SER A 474 38.23 0.42 8.76
C SER A 474 37.30 -0.74 9.10
N LEU A 475 36.69 -0.74 10.30
CA LEU A 475 35.80 -1.79 10.79
C LEU A 475 34.47 -1.89 10.04
N PHE A 476 34.02 -0.81 9.41
CA PHE A 476 32.78 -0.78 8.66
C PHE A 476 32.96 -0.89 7.14
N SER A 477 34.21 -1.06 6.67
CA SER A 477 34.54 -1.26 5.25
C SER A 477 33.86 -2.51 4.66
N PRO A 478 33.63 -2.63 3.34
CA PRO A 478 32.99 -3.79 2.74
C PRO A 478 33.81 -5.04 3.00
N TRP A 479 35.14 -4.94 3.06
CA TRP A 479 36.03 -6.04 3.39
C TRP A 479 35.81 -6.54 4.81
N ALA A 480 35.55 -5.62 5.76
CA ALA A 480 35.29 -5.96 7.16
C ALA A 480 33.91 -6.60 7.38
N VAL A 481 32.92 -6.30 6.55
CA VAL A 481 31.52 -6.78 6.74
C VAL A 481 31.06 -7.82 5.71
N LEU A 482 31.85 -8.09 4.67
CA LEU A 482 31.52 -9.09 3.64
C LEU A 482 31.26 -10.47 4.24
N TRP A 483 32.02 -10.86 5.26
CA TRP A 483 31.82 -12.14 5.93
C TRP A 483 30.47 -12.21 6.65
N VAL A 484 29.93 -11.09 7.16
CA VAL A 484 28.60 -11.03 7.80
C VAL A 484 27.49 -11.26 6.77
N PHE A 485 27.63 -10.66 5.58
CA PHE A 485 26.73 -10.90 4.47
C PHE A 485 26.78 -12.38 4.02
N LEU A 486 27.99 -12.93 3.84
CA LEU A 486 28.16 -14.32 3.43
C LEU A 486 27.71 -15.32 4.50
N LEU A 487 27.80 -14.96 5.79
CA LEU A 487 27.24 -15.75 6.88
C LEU A 487 25.72 -15.86 6.72
N GLY A 488 25.03 -14.75 6.44
CA GLY A 488 23.60 -14.75 6.15
C GLY A 488 23.23 -15.63 4.95
N TRP A 489 24.06 -15.61 3.90
CA TRP A 489 23.93 -16.53 2.78
C TRP A 489 24.10 -17.99 3.23
N ALA A 490 25.15 -18.30 4.01
CA ALA A 490 25.40 -19.66 4.50
C ALA A 490 24.24 -20.20 5.35
N VAL A 491 23.63 -19.35 6.19
CA VAL A 491 22.43 -19.69 6.97
C VAL A 491 21.27 -20.10 6.06
N TRP A 492 21.07 -19.42 4.93
CA TRP A 492 20.03 -19.80 3.96
C TRP A 492 20.33 -21.15 3.29
N GLU A 493 21.59 -21.44 2.97
CA GLU A 493 21.99 -22.70 2.32
C GLU A 493 22.00 -23.91 3.29
N ALA A 494 21.78 -23.70 4.59
CA ALA A 494 21.75 -24.75 5.61
C ALA A 494 20.47 -25.61 5.50
N ARG A 495 20.64 -26.87 5.08
CA ARG A 495 19.53 -27.81 4.85
C ARG A 495 19.37 -28.86 5.93
N THR A 496 20.43 -29.20 6.67
CA THR A 496 20.37 -30.21 7.74
C THR A 496 20.46 -29.58 9.12
N ASP A 497 19.95 -30.25 10.15
CA ASP A 497 20.01 -29.74 11.53
C ASP A 497 21.45 -29.53 12.01
N ARG A 498 22.38 -30.38 11.56
CA ARG A 498 23.83 -30.20 11.81
C ARG A 498 24.46 -28.99 11.10
N GLN A 499 23.83 -28.46 10.07
CA GLN A 499 24.27 -27.24 9.38
C GLN A 499 23.64 -25.99 9.99
N ARG A 500 22.49 -26.15 10.68
CA ARG A 500 21.74 -25.08 11.34
C ARG A 500 22.21 -24.84 12.76
N LEU A 501 22.63 -25.91 13.46
CA LEU A 501 23.44 -25.87 14.68
C LEU A 501 24.86 -25.41 14.36
#